data_AF-A0A445FRF2-F1
#
_entry.id   AF-A0A445FRF2-F1
#
_cell.length_a   1.000
_cell.length_b   1.000
_cell.length_c   1.000
_cell.angle_alpha   90.00
_cell.angle_beta   90.00
_cell.angle_gamma   90.00
#
_symmetry.space_group_name_H-M   'P 1'
#
loop_
_entity.id
_entity.type
_entity.pdbx_description
1 polymer ?
#
loop_
_entity_poly.entity_id
_entity_poly.type
_entity_poly.pdbx_seq_one_letter_code
_entity_poly.pdbx_strand_id
1 'polypeptide(L)'
;MKNAPFNIYRTERGGEVTYHGPGQLVMYPIINLRRHKMDLHWYLRTLEEVVIRVLSSAFSIQASRLEGLTGVWVGNEKLAAVGIRVSHWITYHGLALNVTTDLSPFKWIVPCGIHDRQVGSIKGLVREGKQCIIDHGTTDLHQLDDASLIHTTHKSLIEEFSQAFQLEYCYKSISAALLYESKQSSLTK
;
A
#
# COMPACT_ATOMS: atom_id res chain seq x y z
N MET A 1 -12.26 -23.52 6.95
CA MET A 1 -12.70 -22.13 6.66
C MET A 1 -14.15 -21.83 7.04
N LYS A 2 -14.96 -22.76 7.58
CA LYS A 2 -16.42 -22.55 7.74
C LYS A 2 -16.86 -21.51 8.79
N ASN A 3 -15.96 -20.84 9.52
CA ASN A 3 -16.29 -19.80 10.53
C ASN A 3 -15.20 -18.70 10.61
N ALA A 4 -14.67 -18.26 9.47
CA ALA A 4 -13.70 -17.17 9.49
C ALA A 4 -14.39 -15.85 9.90
N PRO A 5 -13.78 -15.03 10.78
CA PRO A 5 -14.37 -13.76 11.20
C PRO A 5 -14.44 -12.71 10.07
N PHE A 6 -13.75 -12.99 8.95
CA PHE A 6 -13.71 -12.14 7.76
C PHE A 6 -13.97 -12.96 6.51
N ASN A 7 -14.44 -12.30 5.45
CA ASN A 7 -14.56 -12.91 4.13
C ASN A 7 -13.17 -13.29 3.59
N ILE A 8 -13.05 -14.51 3.09
CA ILE A 8 -11.81 -15.02 2.50
C ILE A 8 -11.99 -15.14 1.00
N TYR A 9 -11.09 -14.50 0.26
CA TYR A 9 -11.06 -14.55 -1.19
C TYR A 9 -9.77 -15.21 -1.66
N ARG A 10 -9.89 -16.26 -2.49
CA ARG A 10 -8.75 -16.76 -3.26
C ARG A 10 -8.49 -15.79 -4.38
N THR A 11 -7.22 -15.42 -4.55
CA THR A 11 -6.81 -14.51 -5.61
C THR A 11 -5.58 -15.08 -6.30
N GLU A 12 -5.26 -14.48 -7.43
CA GLU A 12 -4.22 -14.93 -8.32
C GLU A 12 -2.92 -14.10 -8.19
N ARG A 13 -2.82 -13.27 -7.14
CA ARG A 13 -1.62 -12.46 -6.88
C ARG A 13 -0.47 -13.35 -6.39
N GLY A 14 0.76 -12.90 -6.62
CA GLY A 14 1.93 -13.46 -5.96
C GLY A 14 1.87 -13.30 -4.43
N GLY A 15 2.59 -14.19 -3.73
CA GLY A 15 2.61 -14.27 -2.27
C GLY A 15 1.50 -15.15 -1.70
N GLU A 16 1.50 -15.30 -0.37
CA GLU A 16 0.54 -16.16 0.34
C GLU A 16 -0.67 -15.36 0.85
N VAL A 17 -1.14 -15.61 2.07
CA VAL A 17 -2.24 -14.91 2.71
C VAL A 17 -1.86 -13.49 3.14
N THR A 18 -2.81 -12.54 3.06
CA THR A 18 -2.68 -11.19 3.62
C THR A 18 -4.04 -10.71 4.11
N TYR A 19 -4.06 -9.65 4.91
CA TYR A 19 -5.26 -8.93 5.33
C TYR A 19 -5.31 -7.54 4.68
N HIS A 20 -6.54 -7.10 4.38
CA HIS A 20 -6.86 -5.74 3.98
C HIS A 20 -8.04 -5.24 4.80
N GLY A 21 -7.96 -4.00 5.29
CA GLY A 21 -9.02 -3.40 6.08
C GLY A 21 -8.85 -1.89 6.27
N PRO A 22 -9.76 -1.25 7.02
CA PRO A 22 -9.73 0.19 7.25
C PRO A 22 -8.37 0.68 7.75
N GLY A 23 -7.95 1.86 7.28
CA GLY A 23 -6.66 2.46 7.61
C GLY A 23 -5.46 1.88 6.84
N GLN A 24 -5.65 0.88 5.98
CA GLN A 24 -4.64 0.40 5.05
C GLN A 24 -4.82 1.04 3.67
N LEU A 25 -3.75 1.62 3.12
CA LEU A 25 -3.77 2.13 1.75
C LEU A 25 -3.36 1.03 0.78
N VAL A 26 -4.25 0.70 -0.14
CA VAL A 26 -4.03 -0.31 -1.17
C VAL A 26 -3.92 0.39 -2.52
N MET A 27 -2.80 0.17 -3.21
CA MET A 27 -2.56 0.73 -4.53
C MET A 27 -2.49 -0.40 -5.54
N TYR A 28 -3.31 -0.31 -6.59
CA TYR A 28 -3.34 -1.25 -7.71
C TYR A 28 -2.95 -0.56 -9.02
N PRO A 29 -1.65 -0.40 -9.31
CA PRO A 29 -1.23 0.16 -10.58
C PRO A 29 -1.52 -0.85 -11.70
N ILE A 30 -2.42 -0.48 -12.61
CA ILE A 30 -2.72 -1.25 -13.82
C ILE A 30 -1.95 -0.60 -14.97
N ILE A 31 -0.72 -1.07 -15.21
CA ILE A 31 0.20 -0.47 -16.17
C ILE A 31 0.67 -1.51 -17.20
N ASN A 32 1.03 -1.03 -18.38
CA ASN A 32 1.58 -1.85 -19.45
C ASN A 32 3.12 -1.82 -19.41
N LEU A 33 3.74 -2.90 -18.92
CA LEU A 33 5.19 -3.02 -18.77
C LEU A 33 5.96 -2.99 -20.10
N ARG A 34 5.29 -3.21 -21.25
CA ARG A 34 5.91 -3.03 -22.57
C ARG A 34 6.29 -1.57 -22.85
N ARG A 35 5.63 -0.62 -22.18
CA ARG A 35 5.92 0.81 -22.29
C ARG A 35 6.95 1.29 -21.27
N HIS A 36 7.42 0.39 -20.41
CA HIS A 36 8.43 0.65 -19.39
C HIS A 36 9.54 -0.40 -19.56
N LYS A 37 9.61 -1.36 -18.65
CA LYS A 37 10.54 -2.48 -18.69
C LYS A 37 9.78 -3.78 -18.50
N MET A 38 9.96 -4.73 -19.43
CA MET A 38 9.38 -6.08 -19.37
C MET A 38 10.15 -6.97 -18.37
N ASP A 39 10.16 -6.57 -17.10
CA ASP A 39 10.89 -7.22 -16.02
C ASP A 39 10.04 -7.15 -14.75
N LEU A 40 9.57 -8.32 -14.31
CA LEU A 40 8.70 -8.45 -13.14
C LEU A 40 9.45 -8.18 -11.82
N HIS A 41 10.72 -8.54 -11.75
CA HIS A 41 11.54 -8.29 -10.56
C HIS A 41 11.78 -6.81 -10.43
N TRP A 42 12.15 -6.13 -11.53
CA TRP A 42 12.25 -4.68 -11.54
C TRP A 42 10.95 -4.03 -11.09
N TYR A 43 9.80 -4.40 -11.69
CA TYR A 43 8.51 -3.79 -11.34
C TYR A 43 8.19 -3.95 -9.85
N LEU A 44 8.34 -5.16 -9.32
CA LEU A 44 8.13 -5.44 -7.90
C LEU A 44 9.08 -4.64 -7.00
N ARG A 45 10.39 -4.62 -7.32
CA ARG A 45 11.38 -3.86 -6.54
C ARG A 45 11.14 -2.35 -6.63
N THR A 46 10.64 -1.84 -7.75
CA THR A 46 10.24 -0.44 -7.90
C THR A 46 9.04 -0.11 -7.01
N LEU A 47 8.04 -0.99 -6.88
CA LEU A 47 6.93 -0.78 -5.93
C LEU A 47 7.41 -0.73 -4.47
N GLU A 48 8.35 -1.59 -4.09
CA GLU A 48 8.99 -1.51 -2.76
C GLU A 48 9.76 -0.19 -2.59
N GLU A 49 10.45 0.27 -3.64
CA GLU A 49 11.21 1.53 -3.60
C GLU A 49 10.29 2.72 -3.38
N VAL A 50 9.14 2.75 -4.06
CA VAL A 50 8.12 3.79 -3.88
C VAL A 50 7.71 3.88 -2.41
N VAL A 51 7.42 2.75 -1.77
CA VAL A 51 7.03 2.74 -0.36
C VAL A 51 8.18 3.18 0.55
N ILE A 52 9.42 2.73 0.30
CA ILE A 52 10.59 3.16 1.08
C ILE A 52 10.77 4.68 0.99
N ARG A 53 10.64 5.24 -0.21
CA ARG A 53 10.73 6.69 -0.45
C ARG A 53 9.63 7.45 0.27
N VAL A 54 8.37 7.00 0.19
CA VAL A 54 7.24 7.57 0.95
C VAL A 54 7.53 7.61 2.44
N LEU A 55 7.98 6.50 3.02
CA LEU A 55 8.30 6.40 4.43
C LEU A 55 9.44 7.37 4.83
N SER A 56 10.46 7.48 3.99
CA SER A 56 11.58 8.39 4.23
C SER A 56 11.18 9.87 4.08
N SER A 57 10.49 10.25 3.00
CA SER A 57 10.22 11.65 2.67
C SER A 57 9.08 12.25 3.48
N ALA A 58 8.00 11.51 3.72
CA ALA A 58 6.84 12.02 4.43
C ALA A 58 6.92 11.84 5.96
N PHE A 59 7.68 10.85 6.44
CA PHE A 59 7.66 10.46 7.86
C PHE A 59 9.06 10.33 8.49
N SER A 60 10.14 10.51 7.73
CA SER A 60 11.52 10.27 8.20
C SER A 60 11.75 8.85 8.73
N ILE A 61 10.96 7.88 8.27
CA ILE A 61 11.05 6.47 8.67
C ILE A 61 12.05 5.76 7.75
N GLN A 62 13.12 5.21 8.34
CA GLN A 62 14.12 4.43 7.63
C GLN A 62 13.62 2.99 7.42
N ALA A 63 13.12 2.72 6.22
CA ALA A 63 12.63 1.41 5.83
C ALA A 63 13.57 0.73 4.83
N SER A 64 13.51 -0.59 4.76
CA SER A 64 14.35 -1.38 3.86
C SER A 64 13.60 -2.57 3.27
N ARG A 65 14.25 -3.19 2.29
CA ARG A 65 13.92 -4.55 1.84
C ARG A 65 14.63 -5.55 2.73
N LEU A 66 14.05 -6.74 2.84
CA LEU A 66 14.73 -7.88 3.44
C LEU A 66 14.91 -8.95 2.38
N GLU A 67 16.13 -9.49 2.30
CA GLU A 67 16.45 -10.53 1.33
C GLU A 67 15.55 -11.77 1.54
N GLY A 68 15.06 -12.33 0.43
CA GLY A 68 14.09 -13.43 0.44
C GLY A 68 12.66 -13.05 0.88
N LEU A 69 12.42 -11.83 1.37
CA LEU A 69 11.16 -11.43 1.98
C LEU A 69 10.53 -10.21 1.30
N THR A 70 9.69 -10.46 0.31
CA THR A 70 8.96 -9.43 -0.44
C THR A 70 8.15 -8.51 0.47
N GLY A 71 8.25 -7.20 0.23
CA GLY A 71 7.60 -6.16 1.00
C GLY A 71 8.59 -5.15 1.57
N VAL A 72 8.08 -4.18 2.32
CA VAL A 72 8.88 -3.14 2.97
C VAL A 72 8.79 -3.25 4.47
N TRP A 73 9.95 -3.09 5.11
CA TRP A 73 10.18 -3.45 6.51
C TRP A 73 10.85 -2.31 7.27
N VAL A 74 10.54 -2.19 8.56
CA VAL A 74 11.28 -1.35 9.51
C VAL A 74 11.67 -2.24 10.68
N GLY A 75 12.97 -2.46 10.88
CA GLY A 75 13.45 -3.45 11.83
C GLY A 75 12.85 -4.83 11.54
N ASN A 76 12.02 -5.33 12.47
CA ASN A 76 11.36 -6.63 12.32
C ASN A 76 9.86 -6.55 11.92
N GLU A 77 9.37 -5.35 11.63
CA GLU A 77 7.97 -5.10 11.31
C GLU A 77 7.76 -4.89 9.81
N LYS A 78 6.83 -5.65 9.24
CA LYS A 78 6.38 -5.45 7.86
C LYS A 78 5.37 -4.31 7.79
N LEU A 79 5.72 -3.25 7.08
CA LEU A 79 4.83 -2.09 6.89
C LEU A 79 4.02 -2.19 5.60
N ALA A 80 4.61 -2.76 4.55
CA ALA A 80 3.90 -2.96 3.29
C ALA A 80 4.07 -4.38 2.74
N ALA A 81 2.93 -4.94 2.33
CA ALA A 81 2.89 -6.13 1.50
C ALA A 81 2.90 -5.73 0.02
N VAL A 82 3.68 -6.44 -0.79
CA VAL A 82 3.68 -6.29 -2.26
C VAL A 82 3.34 -7.65 -2.85
N GLY A 83 2.30 -7.68 -3.68
CA GLY A 83 1.81 -8.88 -4.33
C GLY A 83 1.18 -8.49 -5.65
N ILE A 84 1.80 -8.93 -6.75
CA ILE A 84 1.42 -8.56 -8.11
C ILE A 84 0.97 -9.79 -8.89
N ARG A 85 0.17 -9.57 -9.93
CA ARG A 85 -0.04 -10.51 -11.03
C ARG A 85 0.21 -9.77 -12.33
N VAL A 86 0.76 -10.46 -13.33
CA VAL A 86 0.91 -9.90 -14.67
C VAL A 86 0.30 -10.84 -15.70
N SER A 87 -0.49 -10.29 -16.61
CA SER A 87 -1.06 -11.00 -17.77
C SER A 87 -0.83 -10.16 -19.00
N HIS A 88 -0.25 -10.73 -20.06
CA HIS A 88 0.07 -10.03 -21.30
C HIS A 88 0.90 -8.74 -21.10
N TRP A 89 1.74 -8.70 -20.05
CA TRP A 89 2.52 -7.54 -19.60
C TRP A 89 1.68 -6.38 -19.03
N ILE A 90 0.42 -6.62 -18.71
CA ILE A 90 -0.43 -5.72 -17.92
C ILE A 90 -0.42 -6.16 -16.46
N THR A 91 -0.14 -5.23 -15.55
CA THR A 91 -0.06 -5.49 -14.11
C THR A 91 -1.44 -5.43 -13.45
N TYR A 92 -1.61 -6.25 -12.41
CA TYR A 92 -2.77 -6.31 -11.54
C TYR A 92 -2.30 -6.47 -10.10
N HIS A 93 -3.19 -6.17 -9.15
CA HIS A 93 -2.84 -6.04 -7.74
C HIS A 93 -1.74 -4.98 -7.57
N GLY A 94 -0.85 -5.10 -6.59
CA GLY A 94 0.13 -4.05 -6.31
C GLY A 94 0.66 -4.14 -4.89
N LEU A 95 0.43 -3.08 -4.12
CA LEU A 95 0.92 -2.96 -2.75
C LEU A 95 -0.18 -2.58 -1.77
N ALA A 96 0.03 -2.93 -0.51
CA ALA A 96 -0.81 -2.55 0.61
C ALA A 96 0.08 -2.06 1.76
N LEU A 97 -0.03 -0.78 2.10
CA LEU A 97 0.75 -0.09 3.13
C LEU A 97 -0.13 0.14 4.36
N ASN A 98 0.35 -0.33 5.51
CA ASN A 98 -0.33 -0.16 6.79
C ASN A 98 -0.10 1.26 7.32
N VAL A 99 -1.13 2.11 7.27
CA VAL A 99 -1.03 3.51 7.71
C VAL A 99 -1.55 3.65 9.13
N THR A 100 -2.87 3.55 9.29
CA THR A 100 -3.59 3.58 10.58
C THR A 100 -4.31 2.26 10.86
N THR A 101 -3.93 1.22 10.10
CA THR A 101 -4.55 -0.10 10.05
C THR A 101 -4.64 -0.75 11.43
N ASP A 102 -5.80 -1.30 11.78
CA ASP A 102 -5.89 -2.27 12.87
C ASP A 102 -5.13 -3.55 12.48
N LEU A 103 -4.06 -3.84 13.21
CA LEU A 103 -3.18 -4.97 12.95
C LEU A 103 -3.66 -6.27 13.62
N SER A 104 -4.67 -6.21 14.49
CA SER A 104 -5.21 -7.38 15.19
C SER A 104 -5.61 -8.54 14.26
N PRO A 105 -6.20 -8.30 13.07
CA PRO A 105 -6.52 -9.36 12.11
C PRO A 105 -5.31 -10.14 11.57
N PHE A 106 -4.11 -9.55 11.55
CA PHE A 106 -2.90 -10.27 11.12
C PHE A 106 -2.52 -11.43 12.06
N LYS A 107 -2.96 -11.41 13.34
CA LYS A 107 -2.73 -12.49 14.31
C LYS A 107 -3.46 -13.79 13.94
N TRP A 108 -4.45 -13.72 13.05
CA TRP A 108 -5.26 -14.86 12.62
C TRP A 108 -4.74 -15.54 11.35
N ILE A 109 -3.67 -15.00 10.78
CA ILE A 109 -3.02 -15.53 9.58
C ILE A 109 -1.53 -15.73 9.86
N VAL A 110 -0.90 -16.65 9.14
CA VAL A 110 0.57 -16.77 9.11
C VAL A 110 1.04 -16.17 7.79
N PRO A 111 1.32 -14.86 7.73
CA PRO A 111 1.70 -14.23 6.47
C PRO A 111 3.09 -14.69 6.06
N CYS A 112 3.19 -15.27 4.86
CA CYS A 112 4.45 -15.73 4.26
C CYS A 112 5.17 -16.85 5.04
N GLY A 113 4.49 -17.62 5.89
CA GLY A 113 5.09 -18.73 6.66
C GLY A 113 6.06 -18.34 7.78
N ILE A 114 6.23 -17.04 8.05
CA ILE A 114 7.24 -16.53 8.98
C ILE A 114 6.61 -16.29 10.35
N HIS A 115 7.12 -16.99 11.37
CA HIS A 115 6.58 -16.93 12.73
C HIS A 115 7.29 -15.86 13.60
N ASP A 116 8.52 -15.49 13.23
CA ASP A 116 9.39 -14.62 14.03
C ASP A 116 9.35 -13.15 13.58
N ARG A 117 8.36 -12.75 12.79
CA ARG A 117 8.26 -11.39 12.25
C ARG A 117 6.91 -10.77 12.49
N GLN A 118 6.91 -9.47 12.75
CA GLN A 118 5.71 -8.71 13.10
C GLN A 118 5.21 -7.91 11.90
N VAL A 119 3.97 -7.42 12.01
CA VAL A 119 3.43 -6.41 11.12
C VAL A 119 3.38 -5.10 11.89
N GLY A 120 3.72 -3.99 11.21
CA GLY A 120 3.71 -2.65 11.79
C GLY A 120 2.81 -1.72 10.98
N SER A 121 2.67 -0.48 11.45
CA SER A 121 1.98 0.60 10.73
C SER A 121 2.68 1.93 10.93
N ILE A 122 2.48 2.88 10.01
CA ILE A 122 3.02 4.25 10.13
C ILE A 122 2.58 4.87 11.46
N LYS A 123 1.28 4.78 11.80
CA LYS A 123 0.74 5.31 13.06
C LYS A 123 1.43 4.71 14.30
N GLY A 124 1.76 3.41 14.26
CA GLY A 124 2.51 2.75 15.33
C GLY A 124 3.90 3.37 15.49
N LEU A 125 4.68 3.40 14.41
CA LEU A 125 6.06 3.91 14.42
C LEU A 125 6.14 5.40 14.78
N VAL A 126 5.23 6.23 14.27
CA VAL A 126 5.21 7.67 14.56
C VAL A 126 4.83 7.95 16.02
N ARG A 127 4.05 7.08 16.67
CA ARG A 127 3.75 7.20 18.11
C ARG A 127 4.94 6.79 18.99
N GLU A 128 5.73 5.83 18.53
CA GLU A 128 6.91 5.32 19.25
C GLU A 128 8.14 6.23 19.06
N GLY A 129 8.28 6.86 17.89
CA GLY A 129 9.35 7.82 17.57
C GLY A 129 8.92 9.27 17.81
N LYS A 130 9.48 9.94 18.82
CA LYS A 130 9.33 11.39 19.02
C LYS A 130 10.11 12.22 17.96
N GLN A 131 9.72 12.17 16.69
CA GLN A 131 9.82 13.28 15.72
C GLN A 131 9.49 12.80 14.30
N CYS A 132 8.43 13.37 13.72
CA CYS A 132 8.33 13.55 12.27
C CYS A 132 8.37 15.07 12.02
N ILE A 133 9.23 15.52 11.12
CA ILE A 133 9.14 16.89 10.60
C ILE A 133 8.05 16.86 9.54
N ILE A 134 6.89 17.44 9.84
CA ILE A 134 5.85 17.70 8.84
C ILE A 134 6.20 19.08 8.26
N ASP A 135 6.54 19.13 6.97
CA ASP A 135 6.79 20.40 6.29
C ASP A 135 5.57 21.32 6.43
N HIS A 136 5.83 22.55 6.92
CA HIS A 136 4.90 23.62 7.29
C HIS A 136 4.31 23.68 8.70
N GLY A 137 5.03 23.17 9.71
CA GLY A 137 4.88 23.65 11.08
C GLY A 137 5.01 22.53 12.11
N THR A 138 5.62 22.84 13.25
CA THR A 138 5.64 21.99 14.44
C THR A 138 4.20 21.77 14.92
N THR A 139 3.57 20.73 14.40
CA THR A 139 2.28 20.25 14.91
C THR A 139 2.56 19.28 16.04
N ASP A 140 1.94 19.53 17.19
CA ASP A 140 2.10 18.72 18.38
C ASP A 140 1.77 17.24 18.08
N LEU A 141 2.72 16.34 18.37
CA LEU A 141 2.65 14.89 18.05
C LEU A 141 1.42 14.19 18.66
N HIS A 142 0.75 14.84 19.61
CA HIS A 142 -0.46 14.33 20.27
C HIS A 142 -1.77 14.48 19.45
N GLN A 143 -1.75 15.14 18.29
CA GLN A 143 -2.95 15.31 17.42
C GLN A 143 -2.73 14.94 15.95
N LEU A 144 -1.87 13.97 15.64
CA LEU A 144 -1.91 13.34 14.32
C LEU A 144 -3.21 12.54 14.18
N ASP A 145 -4.22 13.17 13.58
CA ASP A 145 -5.46 12.51 13.24
C ASP A 145 -5.24 11.49 12.11
N ASP A 146 -6.06 10.43 12.11
CA ASP A 146 -5.92 9.33 11.15
C ASP A 146 -6.14 9.80 9.70
N ALA A 147 -6.93 10.85 9.51
CA ALA A 147 -7.22 11.39 8.18
C ALA A 147 -6.00 12.08 7.58
N SER A 148 -5.21 12.80 8.38
CA SER A 148 -3.98 13.47 7.97
C SER A 148 -2.88 12.47 7.63
N LEU A 149 -2.72 11.40 8.42
CA LEU A 149 -1.81 10.31 8.10
C LEU A 149 -2.17 9.64 6.79
N ILE A 150 -3.46 9.32 6.59
CA ILE A 150 -3.97 8.72 5.35
C ILE A 150 -3.77 9.67 4.17
N HIS A 151 -4.12 10.95 4.32
CA HIS A 151 -4.01 11.95 3.27
C HIS A 151 -2.56 12.16 2.83
N THR A 152 -1.66 12.37 3.80
CA THR A 152 -0.22 12.55 3.55
C THR A 152 0.37 11.32 2.88
N THR A 153 0.06 10.13 3.37
CA THR A 153 0.55 8.88 2.77
C THR A 153 0.02 8.69 1.36
N HIS A 154 -1.27 8.96 1.12
CA HIS A 154 -1.89 8.84 -0.20
C HIS A 154 -1.25 9.79 -1.22
N LYS A 155 -1.07 11.07 -0.85
CA LYS A 155 -0.42 12.07 -1.71
C LYS A 155 1.01 11.64 -2.05
N SER A 156 1.80 11.29 -1.04
CA SER A 156 3.19 10.88 -1.22
C SER A 156 3.31 9.60 -2.07
N LEU A 157 2.41 8.62 -1.89
CA LEU A 157 2.36 7.42 -2.73
C LEU A 157 2.19 7.75 -4.21
N ILE A 158 1.29 8.67 -4.55
CA ILE A 158 1.06 9.07 -5.94
C ILE A 158 2.30 9.79 -6.49
N GLU A 159 2.87 10.73 -5.73
CA GLU A 159 4.06 11.49 -6.12
C GLU A 159 5.27 10.58 -6.38
N GLU A 160 5.61 9.71 -5.42
CA GLU A 160 6.75 8.80 -5.54
C GLU A 160 6.53 7.73 -6.61
N PHE A 161 5.30 7.22 -6.75
CA PHE A 161 4.97 6.30 -7.84
C PHE A 161 5.14 6.99 -9.20
N SER A 162 4.60 8.19 -9.36
CA SER A 162 4.74 8.96 -10.60
C SER A 162 6.20 9.27 -10.92
N GLN A 163 7.02 9.61 -9.94
CA GLN A 163 8.45 9.80 -10.16
C GLN A 163 9.14 8.49 -10.58
N ALA A 164 8.90 7.39 -9.85
CA ALA A 164 9.55 6.10 -10.11
C ALA A 164 9.21 5.52 -11.49
N PHE A 165 8.00 5.78 -11.99
CA PHE A 165 7.52 5.32 -13.30
C PHE A 165 7.54 6.39 -14.39
N GLN A 166 8.06 7.60 -14.08
CA GLN A 166 8.14 8.74 -15.01
C GLN A 166 6.77 9.08 -15.64
N LEU A 167 5.75 9.16 -14.79
CA LEU A 167 4.37 9.41 -15.18
C LEU A 167 3.93 10.81 -14.76
N GLU A 168 3.23 11.49 -15.65
CA GLU A 168 2.39 12.63 -15.28
C GLU A 168 1.03 12.11 -14.79
N TYR A 169 0.48 12.76 -13.76
CA TYR A 169 -0.82 12.40 -13.22
C TYR A 169 -1.70 13.65 -13.09
N CYS A 170 -3.01 13.44 -13.20
CA CYS A 170 -4.01 14.47 -12.96
C CYS A 170 -5.13 13.90 -12.10
N TYR A 171 -5.67 14.71 -11.20
CA TYR A 171 -6.87 14.37 -10.46
C TYR A 171 -8.08 14.76 -11.28
N LYS A 172 -8.92 13.77 -11.61
CA LYS A 172 -10.27 14.02 -12.11
C LYS A 172 -11.26 13.71 -11.00
N SER A 173 -11.95 14.74 -10.53
CA SER A 173 -13.12 14.52 -9.68
C SER A 173 -14.20 13.85 -10.52
N ILE A 174 -14.56 12.61 -10.16
CA ILE A 174 -15.69 11.94 -10.77
C ILE A 174 -16.92 12.42 -10.03
N SER A 175 -17.81 13.15 -10.72
CA SER A 175 -19.08 13.54 -10.12
C SER A 175 -19.89 12.27 -9.79
N ALA A 176 -20.62 12.29 -8.67
CA ALA A 176 -21.46 11.16 -8.27
C ALA A 176 -22.48 10.78 -9.36
N ALA A 177 -22.92 11.75 -10.19
CA ALA A 177 -23.83 11.53 -11.31
C ALA A 177 -23.29 10.55 -12.37
N LEU A 178 -21.99 10.63 -12.71
CA LEU A 178 -21.35 9.76 -13.71
C LEU A 178 -21.29 8.29 -13.27
N LEU A 179 -21.21 8.02 -11.97
CA LEU A 179 -21.21 6.66 -11.43
C LEU A 179 -22.60 6.00 -11.51
N TYR A 180 -23.68 6.80 -11.41
CA TYR A 180 -25.05 6.29 -11.49
C TYR A 180 -25.50 5.99 -12.93
N GLU A 181 -25.15 6.84 -13.90
CA GLU A 181 -25.52 6.64 -15.31
C GLU A 181 -24.91 5.36 -15.90
N SER A 182 -23.70 4.97 -15.48
CA SER A 182 -23.04 3.74 -15.93
C SER A 182 -23.76 2.46 -15.51
N LYS A 183 -24.45 2.46 -14.35
CA LYS A 183 -25.20 1.30 -13.85
C LYS A 183 -26.51 1.06 -14.61
N GLN A 184 -27.18 2.09 -15.11
CA GLN A 184 -28.44 1.92 -15.85
C GLN A 184 -28.22 1.35 -17.26
N SER A 185 -27.08 1.64 -17.90
CA SER A 185 -26.71 1.08 -19.20
C SER A 185 -26.34 -0.42 -19.12
N SER A 186 -25.85 -0.92 -17.98
CA SER A 186 -25.52 -2.34 -17.80
C SER A 186 -26.71 -3.23 -17.42
N LEU A 187 -27.86 -2.64 -17.09
CA LEU A 187 -29.10 -3.34 -16.72
C LEU A 187 -30.10 -3.45 -17.90
N THR A 188 -29.71 -3.01 -19.10
CA THR A 188 -30.55 -3.01 -20.31
C THR A 188 -29.93 -3.81 -21.48
N LYS A 189 -29.07 -4.78 -21.19
CA LYS A 189 -28.63 -5.80 -22.15
C LYS A 189 -28.79 -7.21 -21.59
#